data_AF-A0A061DC18-F1
#
_entry.id   AF-A0A061DC18-F1
#
_cell.length_a   1.000
_cell.length_b   1.000
_cell.length_c   1.000
_cell.angle_alpha   90.00
_cell.angle_beta   90.00
_cell.angle_gamma   90.00
#
_symmetry.space_group_name_H-M   'P 1'
#
loop_
_entity.id
_entity.type
_entity.pdbx_description
1 polymer ?
#
loop_
_entity_poly.entity_id
_entity_poly.type
_entity_poly.pdbx_seq_one_letter_code
_entity_poly.pdbx_strand_id
1 'polypeptide(L)'
;MDNVALRRAFLTSRSQNEDPVLYDDSAISTTCYRSETTKDELDELKQLFFHSTLKPKFDWAGLCLERQHDFKFWANVTHTFGLLIVRNIFNSNTSCEDAIELQRMAMLNEDRDCYGHCQEFARSSDAIAYTDDSLADFKTRVSFILLSGLLSNRIPGSLRLIVRCNGYQYFEHRISELMNDFPKFDVSAVCFNMNALRILIPYLLEPQSVNLSNVCHRFLTSRFWRIMWLDVGVGLKQRPSTERGQLFGAFLELASTICYGTRSPALLKRLYGSCLKSLWDPIFAVLTWRLGPKLLCRVLTFVADMLMMSFQDNCLDMLDNSFLSKLSQCAKEALADGERYLSRYLLQTLDDRNEFYHHFARIATEMLKALLQALANAMQGHVNKCVEDLYDISSLGTAKLILPPHAGDSGEAHVRFDYSDTRVFPRVLPCFNTDCKRVFHLDMPQLHVDSDTPEFCYCSRCGVPSYCSAACADSHWEAGHRQVCSFLRAPPTFAKFIAPMPDSGNILLRTFDNECTMAPECDDAGNVLTVF
;
A
#
# COMPACT_ATOMS: atom_id res chain seq x y z
N MET A 1 12.62 -5.72 -5.29
CA MET A 1 12.88 -5.47 -6.73
C MET A 1 12.09 -4.26 -7.25
N ASP A 2 11.57 -3.40 -6.36
CA ASP A 2 10.67 -2.29 -6.72
C ASP A 2 11.39 -0.99 -7.14
N ASN A 3 12.68 -0.84 -6.83
CA ASN A 3 13.48 0.35 -7.18
C ASN A 3 13.78 0.46 -8.69
N VAL A 4 13.73 -0.65 -9.42
CA VAL A 4 14.01 -0.66 -10.87
C VAL A 4 12.82 -0.10 -11.66
N ALA A 5 11.58 -0.32 -11.20
CA ALA A 5 10.38 0.23 -11.83
C ALA A 5 10.31 1.75 -11.66
N LEU A 6 10.61 2.24 -10.44
CA LEU A 6 10.70 3.68 -10.14
C LEU A 6 11.79 4.36 -10.99
N ARG A 7 12.97 3.73 -11.09
CA ARG A 7 14.09 4.20 -11.91
C ARG A 7 13.78 4.17 -13.40
N ARG A 8 13.02 3.17 -13.88
CA ARG A 8 12.66 3.04 -15.30
C ARG A 8 11.60 4.07 -15.70
N ALA A 9 10.58 4.31 -14.87
CA ALA A 9 9.61 5.38 -15.10
C ALA A 9 10.30 6.77 -15.19
N PHE A 10 11.30 7.02 -14.35
CA PHE A 10 12.07 8.26 -14.34
C PHE A 10 13.07 8.40 -15.50
N LEU A 11 13.76 7.33 -15.90
CA LEU A 11 14.68 7.36 -17.04
C LEU A 11 13.94 7.61 -18.37
N THR A 12 12.69 7.18 -18.48
CA THR A 12 11.86 7.41 -19.67
C THR A 12 11.40 8.88 -19.78
N SER A 13 11.26 9.60 -18.66
CA SER A 13 10.99 11.05 -18.67
C SER A 13 12.25 11.89 -18.91
N ARG A 14 13.43 11.36 -18.54
CA ARG A 14 14.71 12.05 -18.75
C ARG A 14 15.08 12.14 -20.24
N SER A 15 14.77 11.11 -21.04
CA SER A 15 15.03 11.11 -22.48
C SER A 15 14.15 12.07 -23.30
N GLN A 16 13.13 12.69 -22.69
CA GLN A 16 12.24 13.64 -23.37
C GLN A 16 12.61 15.11 -23.15
N ASN A 17 13.59 15.41 -22.28
CA ASN A 17 13.95 16.77 -21.88
C ASN A 17 15.44 17.14 -22.04
N GLU A 18 16.26 16.27 -22.66
CA GLU A 18 17.67 16.60 -22.93
C GLU A 18 17.81 17.20 -24.34
N ASP A 19 17.73 18.54 -24.44
CA ASP A 19 18.46 19.27 -25.49
C ASP A 19 19.96 19.27 -25.12
N PRO A 20 20.87 18.99 -26.06
CA PRO A 20 22.27 18.76 -25.74
C PRO A 20 23.01 20.09 -25.49
N VAL A 21 23.24 20.42 -24.22
CA VAL A 21 24.25 21.41 -23.85
C VAL A 21 25.58 20.68 -23.66
N LEU A 22 26.46 20.82 -24.66
CA LEU A 22 27.89 20.54 -24.55
C LEU A 22 28.49 21.39 -23.41
N TYR A 23 29.20 20.79 -22.45
CA TYR A 23 30.56 21.19 -22.06
C TYR A 23 31.14 20.27 -20.96
N ASP A 24 32.19 19.56 -21.38
CA ASP A 24 33.50 19.31 -20.77
C ASP A 24 33.66 18.68 -19.36
N ASP A 25 34.36 17.55 -19.40
CA ASP A 25 34.82 16.73 -18.29
C ASP A 25 35.94 17.42 -17.52
N SER A 26 35.81 17.51 -16.19
CA SER A 26 36.97 17.28 -15.32
C SER A 26 36.54 16.90 -13.90
N ALA A 27 37.06 15.75 -13.48
CA ALA A 27 36.89 15.13 -12.19
C ALA A 27 37.41 16.00 -11.03
N ILE A 28 36.78 15.89 -9.86
CA ILE A 28 37.46 15.78 -8.55
C ILE A 28 36.59 14.91 -7.62
N SER A 29 37.20 13.80 -7.19
CA SER A 29 36.78 12.95 -6.08
C SER A 29 37.00 13.70 -4.77
N THR A 30 36.02 13.70 -3.87
CA THR A 30 36.31 13.80 -2.43
C THR A 30 35.17 13.19 -1.61
N THR A 31 35.48 12.05 -1.01
CA THR A 31 34.78 11.44 0.12
C THR A 31 34.86 12.37 1.33
N CYS A 32 33.72 12.76 1.91
CA CYS A 32 33.69 13.35 3.25
C CYS A 32 32.40 12.96 3.99
N TYR A 33 32.56 12.65 5.27
CA TYR A 33 31.55 12.17 6.23
C TYR A 33 30.29 13.04 6.25
N ARG A 34 29.12 12.43 5.96
CA ARG A 34 27.78 13.04 6.05
C ARG A 34 27.14 12.68 7.39
N SER A 35 27.05 13.61 8.34
CA SER A 35 26.17 13.47 9.52
C SER A 35 25.23 14.66 9.77
N GLU A 36 25.05 15.56 8.81
CA GLU A 36 24.11 16.71 8.88
C GLU A 36 22.92 16.62 7.89
N THR A 37 22.82 15.51 7.14
CA THR A 37 21.97 15.41 5.94
C THR A 37 20.46 15.54 6.16
N THR A 38 19.92 15.10 7.30
CA THR A 38 18.46 15.12 7.52
C THR A 38 17.88 16.53 7.59
N LYS A 39 18.63 17.47 8.18
CA LYS A 39 18.15 18.83 8.37
C LYS A 39 18.16 19.57 7.03
N ASP A 40 19.26 19.43 6.29
CA ASP A 40 19.40 19.96 4.94
C ASP A 40 18.27 19.47 4.03
N GLU A 41 17.97 18.16 4.01
CA GLU A 41 16.90 17.60 3.17
C GLU A 41 15.50 18.10 3.54
N LEU A 42 15.20 18.28 4.83
CA LEU A 42 13.94 18.89 5.27
C LEU A 42 13.85 20.36 4.90
N ASP A 43 14.97 21.09 4.98
CA ASP A 43 15.05 22.48 4.55
C ASP A 43 14.85 22.61 3.03
N GLU A 44 15.37 21.67 2.22
CA GLU A 44 15.07 21.61 0.78
C GLU A 44 13.58 21.42 0.49
N LEU A 45 12.91 20.56 1.26
CA LEU A 45 11.46 20.38 1.16
C LEU A 45 10.71 21.66 1.58
N LYS A 46 11.17 22.37 2.62
CA LYS A 46 10.60 23.66 3.02
C LYS A 46 10.73 24.70 1.91
N GLN A 47 11.92 24.79 1.31
CA GLN A 47 12.21 25.66 0.18
C GLN A 47 11.29 25.38 -1.01
N LEU A 48 11.10 24.11 -1.37
CA LEU A 48 10.20 23.73 -2.45
C LEU A 48 8.72 24.06 -2.16
N PHE A 49 8.21 23.65 -1.00
CA PHE A 49 6.76 23.68 -0.74
C PHE A 49 6.24 25.02 -0.22
N PHE A 50 7.06 25.77 0.54
CA PHE A 50 6.64 27.06 1.11
C PHE A 50 7.26 28.25 0.38
N HIS A 51 8.51 28.15 -0.07
CA HIS A 51 9.20 29.26 -0.74
C HIS A 51 9.20 29.14 -2.27
N SER A 52 8.68 28.03 -2.83
CA SER A 52 8.62 27.78 -4.27
C SER A 52 9.98 27.87 -4.98
N THR A 53 11.07 27.66 -4.26
CA THR A 53 12.43 27.72 -4.78
C THR A 53 12.88 26.33 -5.25
N LEU A 54 13.39 26.26 -6.48
CA LEU A 54 13.86 25.02 -7.10
C LEU A 54 15.36 24.85 -6.88
N LYS A 55 15.77 23.70 -6.35
CA LYS A 55 17.16 23.26 -6.46
C LYS A 55 17.31 22.18 -7.54
N PRO A 56 17.93 22.49 -8.69
CA PRO A 56 17.99 21.58 -9.83
C PRO A 56 18.89 20.36 -9.64
N LYS A 57 19.65 20.26 -8.53
CA LYS A 57 20.62 19.17 -8.28
C LYS A 57 20.24 18.20 -7.16
N PHE A 58 19.07 18.35 -6.54
CA PHE A 58 18.68 17.46 -5.44
C PHE A 58 18.15 16.11 -5.98
N ASP A 59 18.66 14.99 -5.46
CA ASP A 59 18.24 13.65 -5.86
C ASP A 59 16.97 13.22 -5.11
N TRP A 60 15.82 13.66 -5.61
CA TRP A 60 14.51 13.36 -5.01
C TRP A 60 14.20 11.86 -5.01
N ALA A 61 14.64 11.11 -6.03
CA ALA A 61 14.39 9.68 -6.12
C ALA A 61 15.29 8.90 -5.14
N GLY A 62 16.56 9.32 -5.01
CA GLY A 62 17.50 8.80 -4.01
C GLY A 62 17.01 9.00 -2.58
N LEU A 63 16.33 10.13 -2.29
CA LEU A 63 15.80 10.43 -0.96
C LEU A 63 14.96 9.28 -0.38
N CYS A 64 14.02 8.71 -1.15
CA CYS A 64 13.18 7.61 -0.66
C CYS A 64 13.96 6.33 -0.38
N LEU A 65 15.04 6.09 -1.12
CA LEU A 65 15.91 4.92 -0.96
C LEU A 65 16.79 5.08 0.28
N GLU A 66 17.45 6.23 0.40
CA GLU A 66 18.33 6.54 1.54
C GLU A 66 17.53 6.61 2.85
N ARG A 67 16.32 7.16 2.81
CA ARG A 67 15.44 7.32 3.98
C ARG A 67 14.43 6.20 4.15
N GLN A 68 14.53 5.08 3.44
CA GLN A 68 13.51 4.02 3.46
C GLN A 68 13.21 3.48 4.87
N HIS A 69 14.18 3.55 5.79
CA HIS A 69 14.05 3.08 7.18
C HIS A 69 14.19 4.21 8.20
N ASP A 70 14.21 5.47 7.75
CA ASP A 70 14.27 6.64 8.61
C ASP A 70 12.83 7.05 9.00
N PHE A 71 12.23 6.30 9.91
CA PHE A 71 10.85 6.53 10.35
C PHE A 71 10.66 7.92 10.97
N LYS A 72 11.72 8.52 11.52
CA LYS A 72 11.68 9.86 12.09
C LYS A 72 11.59 10.92 11.01
N PHE A 73 12.39 10.79 9.96
CA PHE A 73 12.28 11.63 8.77
C PHE A 73 10.86 11.58 8.19
N TRP A 74 10.29 10.39 8.01
CA TRP A 74 8.92 10.26 7.46
C TRP A 74 7.83 10.77 8.39
N ALA A 75 8.02 10.69 9.72
CA ALA A 75 7.13 11.32 10.69
C ALA A 75 7.13 12.86 10.52
N ASN A 76 8.31 13.46 10.38
CA ASN A 76 8.45 14.90 10.12
C ASN A 76 7.84 15.27 8.76
N VAL A 77 8.12 14.51 7.69
CA VAL A 77 7.52 14.73 6.37
C VAL A 77 5.99 14.69 6.44
N THR A 78 5.44 13.73 7.19
CA THR A 78 3.99 13.63 7.40
C THR A 78 3.41 14.85 8.09
N HIS A 79 4.06 15.28 9.18
CA HIS A 79 3.57 16.39 10.00
C HIS A 79 3.67 17.73 9.26
N THR A 80 4.81 18.00 8.60
CA THR A 80 5.11 19.29 7.98
C THR A 80 4.53 19.41 6.57
N PHE A 81 4.64 18.36 5.75
CA PHE A 81 4.32 18.43 4.31
C PHE A 81 3.13 17.55 3.92
N GLY A 82 2.62 16.68 4.79
CA GLY A 82 1.63 15.66 4.44
C GLY A 82 0.41 16.20 3.70
N LEU A 83 -0.16 17.33 4.16
CA LEU A 83 -1.31 17.97 3.51
C LEU A 83 -0.97 18.60 2.15
N LEU A 84 0.24 19.13 1.97
CA LEU A 84 0.70 19.69 0.69
C LEU A 84 0.99 18.58 -0.32
N ILE A 85 1.58 17.48 0.13
CA ILE A 85 1.84 16.28 -0.69
C ILE A 85 0.53 15.74 -1.26
N VAL A 86 -0.47 15.50 -0.40
CA VAL A 86 -1.78 14.97 -0.87
C VAL A 86 -2.50 15.97 -1.76
N ARG A 87 -2.46 17.28 -1.42
CA ARG A 87 -3.06 18.33 -2.25
C ARG A 87 -2.53 18.29 -3.69
N ASN A 88 -1.20 18.31 -3.85
CA ASN A 88 -0.57 18.38 -5.18
C ASN A 88 -0.88 17.14 -6.05
N ILE A 89 -1.24 16.02 -5.43
CA ILE A 89 -1.53 14.77 -6.14
C ILE A 89 -3.03 14.62 -6.39
N PHE A 90 -3.86 14.89 -5.39
CA PHE A 90 -5.30 14.65 -5.45
C PHE A 90 -6.03 15.75 -6.22
N ASN A 91 -5.48 16.97 -6.22
CA ASN A 91 -6.06 18.14 -6.84
C ASN A 91 -5.12 18.74 -7.91
N SER A 92 -4.33 17.91 -8.58
CA SER A 92 -3.39 18.36 -9.63
C SER A 92 -4.07 19.07 -10.81
N ASN A 93 -5.38 18.82 -11.00
CA ASN A 93 -6.14 19.29 -12.16
C ASN A 93 -7.24 20.30 -11.77
N THR A 94 -7.36 20.67 -10.50
CA THR A 94 -8.41 21.57 -9.99
C THR A 94 -7.82 22.95 -9.71
N SER A 95 -8.39 23.99 -10.33
CA SER A 95 -8.03 25.38 -10.05
C SER A 95 -8.42 25.75 -8.61
N CYS A 96 -7.53 26.49 -7.94
CA CYS A 96 -7.56 26.74 -6.50
C CYS A 96 -8.78 27.57 -6.05
N GLU A 97 -9.74 26.98 -5.32
CA GLU A 97 -10.82 27.72 -4.64
C GLU A 97 -10.56 27.99 -3.14
N ASP A 98 -9.55 27.36 -2.52
CA ASP A 98 -9.23 27.49 -1.08
C ASP A 98 -7.86 28.18 -0.82
N ALA A 99 -7.56 29.26 -1.55
CA ALA A 99 -6.27 29.97 -1.40
C ALA A 99 -6.04 30.51 0.03
N ILE A 100 -7.11 30.84 0.75
CA ILE A 100 -7.06 31.45 2.10
C ILE A 100 -6.61 30.45 3.16
N GLU A 101 -7.17 29.23 3.19
CA GLU A 101 -6.78 28.21 4.17
C GLU A 101 -5.38 27.64 3.89
N LEU A 102 -5.00 27.56 2.60
CA LEU A 102 -3.63 27.22 2.22
C LEU A 102 -2.63 28.29 2.68
N GLN A 103 -2.95 29.57 2.48
CA GLN A 103 -2.12 30.68 2.95
C GLN A 103 -2.02 30.69 4.48
N ARG A 104 -3.12 30.39 5.18
CA ARG A 104 -3.12 30.22 6.64
C ARG A 104 -2.21 29.05 7.06
N MET A 105 -2.28 27.90 6.39
CA MET A 105 -1.41 26.77 6.70
C MET A 105 0.07 27.07 6.44
N ALA A 106 0.39 27.77 5.34
CA ALA A 106 1.74 28.21 5.02
C ALA A 106 2.31 29.15 6.09
N MET A 107 1.51 30.14 6.52
CA MET A 107 1.88 31.08 7.59
C MET A 107 2.05 30.43 8.97
N LEU A 108 1.41 29.28 9.22
CA LEU A 108 1.49 28.56 10.50
C LEU A 108 2.71 27.64 10.62
N ASN A 109 3.31 27.24 9.49
CA ASN A 109 4.50 26.39 9.42
C ASN A 109 5.80 27.19 9.27
N GLU A 110 5.73 28.51 9.16
CA GLU A 110 6.89 29.39 9.30
C GLU A 110 7.35 29.39 10.76
N ASP A 111 8.43 28.64 11.03
CA ASP A 111 9.13 28.60 12.32
C ASP A 111 9.35 30.03 12.84
N ARG A 112 8.77 30.36 13.99
CA ARG A 112 8.94 31.67 14.66
C ARG A 112 10.38 31.95 15.10
N ASP A 113 11.29 30.99 15.00
CA ASP A 113 12.68 31.12 15.44
C ASP A 113 13.71 31.37 14.31
N CYS A 114 13.27 31.46 13.05
CA CYS A 114 14.16 31.81 11.93
C CYS A 114 13.69 33.09 11.22
N TYR A 115 14.24 34.21 11.69
CA TYR A 115 14.37 35.51 11.00
C TYR A 115 13.16 36.44 10.94
N GLY A 116 13.23 37.50 11.75
CA GLY A 116 12.78 38.82 11.34
C GLY A 116 13.65 39.33 10.20
N HIS A 117 13.25 39.08 8.95
CA HIS A 117 13.56 39.86 7.74
C HIS A 117 13.14 39.10 6.47
N CYS A 118 11.85 38.82 6.30
CA CYS A 118 11.29 38.47 4.99
C CYS A 118 9.84 38.95 4.92
N GLN A 119 9.64 40.26 5.10
CA GLN A 119 8.35 40.91 4.91
C GLN A 119 8.42 41.86 3.71
N GLU A 120 8.83 41.36 2.55
CA GLU A 120 8.84 42.15 1.32
C GLU A 120 8.97 41.18 0.14
N PHE A 121 7.88 40.57 -0.33
CA PHE A 121 7.68 40.15 -1.73
C PHE A 121 6.24 39.61 -1.92
N ALA A 122 5.26 40.37 -1.44
CA ALA A 122 3.85 40.15 -1.74
C ALA A 122 3.27 41.35 -2.51
N ARG A 123 4.01 41.91 -3.48
CA ARG A 123 3.52 42.91 -4.44
C ARG A 123 4.33 42.87 -5.73
N SER A 124 4.03 41.92 -6.62
CA SER A 124 4.38 42.02 -8.02
C SER A 124 3.42 41.14 -8.80
N SER A 125 2.42 41.76 -9.41
CA SER A 125 1.25 41.14 -10.05
C SER A 125 1.51 40.67 -11.49
N ASP A 126 2.68 40.92 -12.08
CA ASP A 126 2.79 40.96 -13.55
C ASP A 126 3.89 40.06 -14.16
N ALA A 127 4.34 39.01 -13.46
CA ALA A 127 5.37 38.09 -13.98
C ALA A 127 5.00 36.59 -13.92
N ILE A 128 3.75 36.23 -13.66
CA ILE A 128 3.35 34.84 -13.36
C ILE A 128 2.33 34.38 -14.40
N ALA A 129 2.82 33.78 -15.49
CA ALA A 129 1.94 33.01 -16.37
C ALA A 129 2.69 31.90 -17.14
N TYR A 130 3.99 32.07 -17.40
CA TYR A 130 4.78 31.10 -18.20
C TYR A 130 5.74 30.23 -17.39
N THR A 131 5.93 30.50 -16.10
CA THR A 131 6.82 29.75 -15.17
C THR A 131 6.08 28.86 -14.19
N ASP A 132 4.75 28.95 -14.11
CA ASP A 132 3.93 28.32 -13.06
C ASP A 132 3.70 26.81 -13.33
N ASP A 133 3.48 26.43 -14.59
CA ASP A 133 3.20 25.04 -14.97
C ASP A 133 4.39 24.10 -14.73
N SER A 134 5.61 24.56 -14.98
CA SER A 134 6.83 23.75 -14.76
C SER A 134 7.07 23.47 -13.28
N LEU A 135 6.84 24.47 -12.42
CA LEU A 135 6.97 24.33 -10.97
C LEU A 135 5.85 23.46 -10.39
N ALA A 136 4.61 23.63 -10.86
CA ALA A 136 3.48 22.81 -10.44
C ALA A 136 3.69 21.34 -10.81
N ASP A 137 4.09 21.05 -12.05
CA ASP A 137 4.41 19.69 -12.51
C ASP A 137 5.58 19.09 -11.71
N PHE A 138 6.60 19.89 -11.39
CA PHE A 138 7.69 19.44 -10.52
C PHE A 138 7.21 19.13 -9.10
N LYS A 139 6.40 20.00 -8.48
CA LYS A 139 5.82 19.76 -7.15
C LYS A 139 4.97 18.49 -7.13
N THR A 140 4.19 18.23 -8.19
CA THR A 140 3.41 17.00 -8.34
C THR A 140 4.31 15.77 -8.38
N ARG A 141 5.39 15.81 -9.18
CA ARG A 141 6.36 14.71 -9.28
C ARG A 141 7.06 14.42 -7.95
N VAL A 142 7.57 15.47 -7.27
CA VAL A 142 8.19 15.32 -5.94
C VAL A 142 7.17 14.82 -4.91
N SER A 143 5.95 15.35 -4.93
CA SER A 143 4.88 14.90 -4.03
C SER A 143 4.58 13.42 -4.24
N PHE A 144 4.52 12.93 -5.49
CA PHE A 144 4.30 11.52 -5.78
C PHE A 144 5.40 10.63 -5.20
N ILE A 145 6.67 11.05 -5.30
CA ILE A 145 7.81 10.36 -4.69
C ILE A 145 7.63 10.28 -3.16
N LEU A 146 7.30 11.41 -2.52
CA LEU A 146 7.10 11.46 -1.07
C LEU A 146 5.89 10.62 -0.63
N LEU A 147 4.77 10.65 -1.37
CA LEU A 147 3.60 9.81 -1.09
C LEU A 147 3.96 8.32 -1.15
N SER A 148 4.75 7.91 -2.14
CA SER A 148 5.27 6.53 -2.23
C SER A 148 6.10 6.16 -1.01
N GLY A 149 6.95 7.07 -0.53
CA GLY A 149 7.69 6.90 0.71
C GLY A 149 6.80 6.79 1.95
N LEU A 150 5.77 7.64 2.08
CA LEU A 150 4.80 7.59 3.18
C LEU A 150 4.05 6.25 3.23
N LEU A 151 3.62 5.73 2.07
CA LEU A 151 2.99 4.42 1.95
C LEU A 151 3.96 3.28 2.29
N SER A 152 5.20 3.37 1.82
CA SER A 152 6.21 2.32 1.99
C SER A 152 6.69 2.18 3.44
N ASN A 153 6.78 3.29 4.17
CA ASN A 153 7.20 3.31 5.57
C ASN A 153 6.10 2.88 6.54
N ARG A 154 4.83 3.01 6.13
CA ARG A 154 3.65 2.56 6.88
C ARG A 154 3.59 3.09 8.30
N ILE A 155 4.01 4.33 8.49
CA ILE A 155 3.79 5.02 9.76
C ILE A 155 2.27 5.23 9.88
N PRO A 156 1.61 4.73 10.95
CA PRO A 156 0.15 4.82 11.07
C PRO A 156 -0.40 6.24 10.93
N GLY A 157 0.29 7.23 11.48
CA GLY A 157 -0.07 8.64 11.32
C GLY A 157 -0.16 9.09 9.87
N SER A 158 0.79 8.68 9.02
CA SER A 158 0.80 8.99 7.59
C SER A 158 -0.35 8.33 6.86
N LEU A 159 -0.60 7.04 7.16
CA LEU A 159 -1.67 6.28 6.52
C LEU A 159 -3.05 6.81 6.89
N ARG A 160 -3.25 7.19 8.16
CA ARG A 160 -4.47 7.88 8.62
C ARG A 160 -4.69 9.19 7.88
N LEU A 161 -3.65 10.00 7.74
CA LEU A 161 -3.74 11.27 7.01
C LEU A 161 -4.19 11.02 5.56
N ILE A 162 -3.56 10.06 4.86
CA ILE A 162 -3.92 9.70 3.48
C ILE A 162 -5.38 9.23 3.40
N VAL A 163 -5.85 8.38 4.33
CA VAL A 163 -7.25 7.93 4.36
C VAL A 163 -8.22 9.09 4.56
N ARG A 164 -7.96 9.99 5.51
CA ARG A 164 -8.82 11.15 5.79
C ARG A 164 -8.87 12.17 4.66
N CYS A 165 -7.84 12.17 3.81
CA CYS A 165 -7.78 12.93 2.57
C CYS A 165 -8.42 12.19 1.38
N ASN A 166 -9.20 11.14 1.62
CA ASN A 166 -9.85 10.30 0.59
C ASN A 166 -8.86 9.57 -0.33
N GLY A 167 -7.62 9.32 0.12
CA GLY A 167 -6.61 8.66 -0.70
C GLY A 167 -7.01 7.28 -1.19
N TYR A 168 -7.85 6.55 -0.46
CA TYR A 168 -8.38 5.27 -0.92
C TYR A 168 -9.20 5.41 -2.22
N GLN A 169 -10.08 6.41 -2.30
CA GLN A 169 -10.85 6.70 -3.52
C GLN A 169 -9.94 7.14 -4.66
N TYR A 170 -8.88 7.89 -4.37
CA TYR A 170 -7.90 8.30 -5.37
C TYR A 170 -7.25 7.07 -6.04
N PHE A 171 -6.69 6.15 -5.24
CA PHE A 171 -6.03 4.96 -5.79
C PHE A 171 -7.02 4.03 -6.51
N GLU A 172 -8.25 3.93 -6.00
CA GLU A 172 -9.33 3.21 -6.67
C GLU A 172 -9.64 3.81 -8.05
N HIS A 173 -9.82 5.14 -8.12
CA HIS A 173 -10.10 5.87 -9.34
C HIS A 173 -8.96 5.71 -10.36
N ARG A 174 -7.70 5.82 -9.92
CA ARG A 174 -6.52 5.63 -10.77
C ARG A 174 -6.44 4.21 -11.35
N ILE A 175 -6.81 3.17 -10.61
CA ILE A 175 -6.90 1.81 -11.17
C ILE A 175 -7.95 1.80 -12.27
N SER A 176 -9.15 2.34 -12.03
CA SER A 176 -10.21 2.37 -13.04
C SER A 176 -9.79 3.12 -14.31
N GLU A 177 -9.13 4.28 -14.19
CA GLU A 177 -8.61 5.03 -15.33
C GLU A 177 -7.57 4.23 -16.12
N LEU A 178 -6.55 3.68 -15.45
CA LEU A 178 -5.52 2.88 -16.10
C LEU A 178 -6.09 1.62 -16.80
N MET A 179 -7.16 1.04 -16.24
CA MET A 179 -7.81 -0.13 -16.80
C MET A 179 -8.71 0.19 -18.01
N ASN A 180 -9.04 1.47 -18.28
CA ASN A 180 -9.77 1.85 -19.49
C ASN A 180 -8.94 1.59 -20.76
N ASP A 181 -7.61 1.67 -20.66
CA ASP A 181 -6.70 1.43 -21.78
C ASP A 181 -6.39 -0.06 -21.99
N PHE A 182 -7.07 -0.96 -21.28
CA PHE A 182 -6.87 -2.41 -21.44
C PHE A 182 -7.02 -2.86 -22.91
N PRO A 183 -6.07 -3.65 -23.46
CA PRO A 183 -4.99 -4.37 -22.79
C PRO A 183 -3.63 -3.62 -22.68
N LYS A 184 -3.55 -2.36 -23.10
CA LYS A 184 -2.31 -1.56 -23.13
C LYS A 184 -2.30 -0.55 -21.97
N PHE A 185 -1.94 -1.02 -20.78
CA PHE A 185 -1.86 -0.19 -19.58
C PHE A 185 -0.49 -0.36 -18.89
N ASP A 186 -0.11 0.60 -18.04
CA ASP A 186 1.10 0.52 -17.24
C ASP A 186 0.88 -0.42 -16.05
N VAL A 187 1.47 -1.61 -16.14
CA VAL A 187 1.42 -2.66 -15.11
C VAL A 187 2.00 -2.18 -13.78
N SER A 188 3.11 -1.43 -13.81
CA SER A 188 3.77 -0.97 -12.58
C SER A 188 2.89 0.06 -11.86
N ALA A 189 2.25 0.95 -12.61
CA ALA A 189 1.30 1.92 -12.06
C ALA A 189 0.10 1.21 -11.42
N VAL A 190 -0.52 0.23 -12.08
CA VAL A 190 -1.66 -0.51 -11.49
C VAL A 190 -1.22 -1.26 -10.23
N CYS A 191 -0.05 -1.92 -10.24
CA CYS A 191 0.52 -2.58 -9.06
C CYS A 191 0.71 -1.61 -7.89
N PHE A 192 1.25 -0.41 -8.15
CA PHE A 192 1.45 0.62 -7.13
C PHE A 192 0.11 1.01 -6.48
N ASN A 193 -0.92 1.30 -7.28
CA ASN A 193 -2.23 1.67 -6.76
C ASN A 193 -2.91 0.52 -5.98
N MET A 194 -2.80 -0.74 -6.45
CA MET A 194 -3.30 -1.90 -5.70
C MET A 194 -2.62 -2.06 -4.35
N ASN A 195 -1.29 -1.90 -4.30
CA ASN A 195 -0.52 -1.97 -3.06
C ASN A 195 -0.89 -0.84 -2.11
N ALA A 196 -1.11 0.37 -2.63
CA ALA A 196 -1.59 1.51 -1.84
C ALA A 196 -2.95 1.20 -1.21
N LEU A 197 -3.93 0.71 -1.99
CA LEU A 197 -5.23 0.27 -1.44
C LEU A 197 -5.02 -0.75 -0.32
N ARG A 198 -4.20 -1.77 -0.55
CA ARG A 198 -3.94 -2.83 0.42
C ARG A 198 -3.37 -2.31 1.75
N ILE A 199 -2.47 -1.34 1.70
CA ILE A 199 -1.86 -0.69 2.87
C ILE A 199 -2.89 0.17 3.62
N LEU A 200 -3.83 0.79 2.90
CA LEU A 200 -4.81 1.70 3.47
C LEU A 200 -6.06 1.00 4.03
N ILE A 201 -6.42 -0.21 3.55
CA ILE A 201 -7.62 -0.96 3.99
C ILE A 201 -7.78 -1.00 5.53
N PRO A 202 -6.75 -1.36 6.33
CA PRO A 202 -6.90 -1.46 7.78
C PRO A 202 -7.34 -0.14 8.44
N TYR A 203 -7.00 0.99 7.83
CA TYR A 203 -7.30 2.32 8.35
C TYR A 203 -8.67 2.84 7.89
N LEU A 204 -9.34 2.15 6.95
CA LEU A 204 -10.73 2.44 6.60
C LEU A 204 -11.72 2.03 7.69
N LEU A 205 -11.29 1.24 8.67
CA LEU A 205 -12.12 0.86 9.83
C LEU A 205 -12.23 1.99 10.87
N GLU A 206 -11.36 3.01 10.81
CA GLU A 206 -11.35 4.11 11.78
C GLU A 206 -12.44 5.17 11.53
N PRO A 207 -12.73 5.61 10.27
CA PRO A 207 -13.77 6.60 10.00
C PRO A 207 -15.17 5.97 9.92
N GLN A 208 -16.15 6.58 10.58
CA GLN A 208 -17.55 6.12 10.55
C GLN A 208 -18.22 6.28 9.17
N SER A 209 -17.66 7.10 8.28
CA SER A 209 -18.20 7.41 6.96
C SER A 209 -17.94 6.35 5.88
N VAL A 210 -17.21 5.27 6.21
CA VAL A 210 -16.86 4.23 5.23
C VAL A 210 -17.79 3.02 5.38
N ASN A 211 -18.66 2.82 4.39
CA ASN A 211 -19.51 1.64 4.34
C ASN A 211 -18.75 0.46 3.72
N LEU A 212 -18.09 -0.33 4.57
CA LEU A 212 -17.33 -1.50 4.15
C LEU A 212 -18.19 -2.68 3.71
N SER A 213 -19.48 -2.71 4.05
CA SER A 213 -20.32 -3.92 3.91
C SER A 213 -20.47 -4.39 2.46
N ASN A 214 -20.29 -3.49 1.50
CA ASN A 214 -20.44 -3.73 0.08
C ASN A 214 -19.12 -3.73 -0.70
N VAL A 215 -18.01 -3.34 -0.08
CA VAL A 215 -16.71 -3.19 -0.75
C VAL A 215 -16.25 -4.53 -1.32
N CYS A 216 -16.24 -5.59 -0.49
CA CYS A 216 -15.87 -6.93 -0.94
C CYS A 216 -16.82 -7.45 -2.04
N HIS A 217 -18.14 -7.26 -1.88
CA HIS A 217 -19.10 -7.69 -2.89
C HIS A 217 -18.83 -7.03 -4.25
N ARG A 218 -18.71 -5.68 -4.27
CA ARG A 218 -18.43 -4.90 -5.47
C ARG A 218 -17.12 -5.33 -6.13
N PHE A 219 -16.08 -5.52 -5.33
CA PHE A 219 -14.79 -6.02 -5.81
C PHE A 219 -14.93 -7.36 -6.55
N LEU A 220 -15.54 -8.36 -5.90
CA LEU A 220 -15.69 -9.71 -6.46
C LEU A 220 -16.59 -9.76 -7.71
N THR A 221 -17.50 -8.79 -7.87
CA THR A 221 -18.38 -8.68 -9.05
C THR A 221 -17.89 -7.69 -10.10
N SER A 222 -16.73 -7.05 -9.88
CA SER A 222 -16.26 -5.97 -10.73
C SER A 222 -15.72 -6.46 -12.09
N ARG A 223 -15.69 -5.54 -13.07
CA ARG A 223 -14.98 -5.76 -14.33
C ARG A 223 -13.50 -6.07 -14.10
N PHE A 224 -12.88 -5.43 -13.11
CA PHE A 224 -11.48 -5.64 -12.75
C PHE A 224 -11.20 -7.07 -12.28
N TRP A 225 -12.04 -7.60 -11.37
CA TRP A 225 -11.96 -9.01 -10.94
C TRP A 225 -12.00 -9.96 -12.13
N ARG A 226 -12.96 -9.74 -13.05
CA ARG A 226 -13.10 -10.56 -14.25
C ARG A 226 -11.86 -10.49 -15.14
N ILE A 227 -11.33 -9.28 -15.40
CA ILE A 227 -10.12 -9.09 -16.22
C ILE A 227 -8.92 -9.82 -15.60
N MET A 228 -8.72 -9.66 -14.28
CA MET A 228 -7.58 -10.26 -13.60
C MET A 228 -7.59 -11.78 -13.68
N TRP A 229 -8.74 -12.43 -13.49
CA TRP A 229 -8.81 -13.88 -13.59
C TRP A 229 -8.81 -14.39 -15.04
N LEU A 230 -9.69 -13.86 -15.90
CA LEU A 230 -9.95 -14.43 -17.22
C LEU A 230 -8.96 -13.96 -18.29
N ASP A 231 -8.53 -12.70 -18.26
CA ASP A 231 -7.64 -12.17 -19.29
C ASP A 231 -6.17 -12.24 -18.86
N VAL A 232 -5.87 -11.91 -17.60
CA VAL A 232 -4.50 -11.94 -17.08
C VAL A 232 -4.12 -13.34 -16.60
N GLY A 233 -4.85 -13.91 -15.64
CA GLY A 233 -4.56 -15.21 -15.03
C GLY A 233 -4.55 -16.37 -16.03
N VAL A 234 -5.63 -16.54 -16.80
CA VAL A 234 -5.67 -17.58 -17.86
C VAL A 234 -4.67 -17.26 -18.98
N GLY A 235 -4.49 -15.99 -19.34
CA GLY A 235 -3.52 -15.56 -20.35
C GLY A 235 -2.08 -15.95 -20.01
N LEU A 236 -1.71 -15.92 -18.72
CA LEU A 236 -0.38 -16.32 -18.24
C LEU A 236 -0.05 -17.80 -18.51
N LYS A 237 -1.06 -18.68 -18.57
CA LYS A 237 -0.85 -20.09 -18.92
C LYS A 237 -0.39 -20.29 -20.35
N GLN A 238 -0.80 -19.39 -21.25
CA GLN A 238 -0.50 -19.47 -22.67
C GLN A 238 0.78 -18.73 -23.01
N ARG A 239 0.99 -17.57 -22.38
CA ARG A 239 2.15 -16.70 -22.60
C ARG A 239 2.66 -16.18 -21.26
N PRO A 240 3.66 -16.84 -20.65
CA PRO A 240 4.29 -16.36 -19.44
C PRO A 240 4.84 -14.94 -19.65
N SER A 241 4.56 -14.05 -18.72
CA SER A 241 5.03 -12.67 -18.73
C SER A 241 5.31 -12.25 -17.30
N THR A 242 6.52 -11.77 -17.04
CA THR A 242 6.94 -11.31 -15.70
C THR A 242 6.05 -10.17 -15.20
N GLU A 243 5.74 -9.21 -16.07
CA GLU A 243 4.89 -8.05 -15.74
C GLU A 243 3.46 -8.50 -15.40
N ARG A 244 2.84 -9.32 -16.27
CA ARG A 244 1.49 -9.85 -15.99
C ARG A 244 1.46 -10.75 -14.75
N GLY A 245 2.53 -11.50 -14.50
CA GLY A 245 2.68 -12.32 -13.29
C GLY A 245 2.76 -11.47 -12.03
N GLN A 246 3.50 -10.34 -12.08
CA GLN A 246 3.56 -9.37 -10.99
C GLN A 246 2.19 -8.72 -10.74
N LEU A 247 1.50 -8.31 -11.81
CA LEU A 247 0.15 -7.75 -11.74
C LEU A 247 -0.82 -8.71 -11.05
N PHE A 248 -0.86 -9.96 -11.53
CA PHE A 248 -1.76 -10.97 -10.99
C PHE A 248 -1.41 -11.32 -9.54
N GLY A 249 -0.11 -11.40 -9.21
CA GLY A 249 0.35 -11.60 -7.84
C GLY A 249 -0.09 -10.48 -6.88
N ALA A 250 0.03 -9.21 -7.29
CA ALA A 250 -0.42 -8.08 -6.48
C ALA A 250 -1.95 -8.02 -6.35
N PHE A 251 -2.68 -8.40 -7.40
CA PHE A 251 -4.13 -8.56 -7.36
C PHE A 251 -4.58 -9.61 -6.34
N LEU A 252 -3.93 -10.78 -6.28
CA LEU A 252 -4.26 -11.83 -5.30
C LEU A 252 -4.07 -11.34 -3.85
N GLU A 253 -2.97 -10.62 -3.59
CA GLU A 253 -2.71 -10.05 -2.25
C GLU A 253 -3.74 -8.97 -1.86
N LEU A 254 -4.13 -8.12 -2.81
CA LEU A 254 -5.21 -7.15 -2.60
C LEU A 254 -6.55 -7.87 -2.35
N ALA A 255 -6.86 -8.90 -3.14
CA ALA A 255 -8.09 -9.68 -3.03
C ALA A 255 -8.22 -10.33 -1.65
N SER A 256 -7.19 -11.03 -1.17
CA SER A 256 -7.19 -11.61 0.18
C SER A 256 -7.41 -10.52 1.25
N THR A 257 -6.74 -9.37 1.12
CA THR A 257 -6.87 -8.27 2.09
C THR A 257 -8.28 -7.68 2.13
N ILE A 258 -8.89 -7.44 0.97
CA ILE A 258 -10.27 -6.96 0.87
C ILE A 258 -11.24 -7.99 1.46
N CYS A 259 -11.08 -9.26 1.10
CA CYS A 259 -11.97 -10.32 1.59
C CYS A 259 -11.89 -10.47 3.11
N TYR A 260 -10.70 -10.56 3.70
CA TYR A 260 -10.58 -10.61 5.16
C TYR A 260 -11.06 -9.34 5.85
N GLY A 261 -10.72 -8.17 5.31
CA GLY A 261 -10.96 -6.89 5.98
C GLY A 261 -12.37 -6.33 5.85
N THR A 262 -13.12 -6.72 4.82
CA THR A 262 -14.39 -6.02 4.46
C THR A 262 -15.56 -6.93 4.11
N ARG A 263 -15.39 -8.26 4.03
CA ARG A 263 -16.53 -9.15 3.72
C ARG A 263 -17.52 -9.17 4.89
N SER A 264 -18.82 -9.18 4.57
CA SER A 264 -19.84 -9.54 5.56
C SER A 264 -19.88 -11.06 5.76
N PRO A 265 -20.19 -11.56 6.97
CA PRO A 265 -20.23 -13.02 7.25
C PRO A 265 -21.22 -13.81 6.39
N ALA A 266 -22.17 -13.14 5.74
CA ALA A 266 -23.15 -13.76 4.84
C ALA A 266 -22.76 -13.68 3.35
N LEU A 267 -21.62 -13.04 3.00
CA LEU A 267 -21.25 -12.79 1.62
C LEU A 267 -20.95 -14.10 0.88
N LEU A 268 -20.05 -14.94 1.41
CA LEU A 268 -19.66 -16.18 0.75
C LEU A 268 -20.83 -17.15 0.61
N LYS A 269 -21.65 -17.26 1.66
CA LYS A 269 -22.91 -18.03 1.64
C LYS A 269 -23.83 -17.60 0.47
N ARG A 270 -24.02 -16.29 0.26
CA ARG A 270 -24.81 -15.75 -0.85
C ARG A 270 -24.17 -16.01 -2.21
N LEU A 271 -22.85 -15.85 -2.33
CA LEU A 271 -22.13 -16.09 -3.57
C LEU A 271 -22.16 -17.58 -3.96
N TYR A 272 -22.04 -18.48 -2.99
CA TYR A 272 -22.11 -19.92 -3.25
C TYR A 272 -23.51 -20.35 -3.68
N GLY A 273 -24.55 -19.73 -3.11
CA GLY A 273 -25.94 -19.98 -3.54
C GLY A 273 -26.29 -19.44 -4.93
N SER A 274 -25.68 -18.33 -5.37
CA SER A 274 -26.12 -17.62 -6.60
C SER A 274 -25.12 -17.66 -7.76
N CYS A 275 -23.82 -17.71 -7.49
CA CYS A 275 -22.78 -17.53 -8.52
C CYS A 275 -21.49 -18.33 -8.26
N LEU A 276 -21.57 -19.49 -7.59
CA LEU A 276 -20.43 -20.36 -7.26
C LEU A 276 -19.48 -20.58 -8.44
N LYS A 277 -20.03 -20.90 -9.62
CA LYS A 277 -19.26 -21.14 -10.85
C LYS A 277 -18.52 -19.89 -11.33
N SER A 278 -19.18 -18.72 -11.29
CA SER A 278 -18.55 -17.45 -11.69
C SER A 278 -17.37 -17.08 -10.80
N LEU A 279 -17.41 -17.48 -9.53
CA LEU A 279 -16.32 -17.24 -8.59
C LEU A 279 -15.16 -18.23 -8.79
N TRP A 280 -15.46 -19.53 -8.92
CA TRP A 280 -14.45 -20.58 -8.84
C TRP A 280 -13.98 -21.16 -10.17
N ASP A 281 -14.77 -21.12 -11.25
CA ASP A 281 -14.32 -21.62 -12.56
C ASP A 281 -13.06 -20.91 -13.07
N PRO A 282 -12.91 -19.57 -12.92
CA PRO A 282 -11.66 -18.90 -13.25
C PRO A 282 -10.48 -19.36 -12.39
N ILE A 283 -10.72 -19.66 -11.11
CA ILE A 283 -9.69 -20.15 -10.18
C ILE A 283 -9.22 -21.54 -10.60
N PHE A 284 -10.15 -22.46 -10.91
CA PHE A 284 -9.82 -23.78 -11.45
C PHE A 284 -9.02 -23.69 -12.74
N ALA A 285 -9.38 -22.76 -13.63
CA ALA A 285 -8.68 -22.57 -14.89
C ALA A 285 -7.22 -22.15 -14.66
N VAL A 286 -6.91 -21.44 -13.58
CA VAL A 286 -5.60 -20.86 -13.29
C VAL A 286 -4.74 -21.75 -12.38
N LEU A 287 -5.35 -22.62 -11.56
CA LEU A 287 -4.63 -23.54 -10.65
C LEU A 287 -3.87 -24.64 -11.41
N THR A 288 -2.67 -24.33 -11.89
CA THR A 288 -1.82 -25.24 -12.67
C THR A 288 -0.33 -24.91 -12.51
N TRP A 289 0.53 -25.92 -12.66
CA TRP A 289 1.99 -25.76 -12.67
C TRP A 289 2.50 -24.81 -13.78
N ARG A 290 1.73 -24.64 -14.87
CA ARG A 290 2.11 -23.79 -16.02
C ARG A 290 2.28 -22.30 -15.68
N LEU A 291 1.72 -21.83 -14.57
CA LEU A 291 1.91 -20.45 -14.11
C LEU A 291 3.35 -20.16 -13.65
N GLY A 292 4.11 -21.21 -13.34
CA GLY A 292 5.37 -21.11 -12.62
C GLY A 292 5.16 -21.16 -11.09
N PRO A 293 6.10 -21.75 -10.34
CA PRO A 293 5.92 -22.05 -8.93
C PRO A 293 5.65 -20.84 -8.04
N LYS A 294 6.37 -19.72 -8.25
CA LYS A 294 6.17 -18.50 -7.43
C LYS A 294 4.73 -18.01 -7.47
N LEU A 295 4.14 -17.95 -8.67
CA LEU A 295 2.77 -17.46 -8.83
C LEU A 295 1.76 -18.53 -8.39
N LEU A 296 2.05 -19.81 -8.61
CA LEU A 296 1.23 -20.90 -8.11
C LEU A 296 1.13 -20.88 -6.57
N CYS A 297 2.22 -20.60 -5.84
CA CYS A 297 2.16 -20.40 -4.39
C CYS A 297 1.13 -19.33 -4.00
N ARG A 298 1.11 -18.18 -4.70
CA ARG A 298 0.15 -17.10 -4.42
C ARG A 298 -1.29 -17.52 -4.70
N VAL A 299 -1.53 -18.28 -5.77
CA VAL A 299 -2.85 -18.83 -6.08
C VAL A 299 -3.28 -19.81 -4.99
N LEU A 300 -2.38 -20.69 -4.52
CA LEU A 300 -2.66 -21.63 -3.44
C LEU A 300 -2.98 -20.91 -2.13
N THR A 301 -2.24 -19.86 -1.80
CA THR A 301 -2.53 -19.01 -0.63
C THR A 301 -3.91 -18.37 -0.74
N PHE A 302 -4.27 -17.81 -1.90
CA PHE A 302 -5.59 -17.24 -2.13
C PHE A 302 -6.72 -18.28 -2.03
N VAL A 303 -6.52 -19.48 -2.60
CA VAL A 303 -7.47 -20.60 -2.49
C VAL A 303 -7.66 -20.99 -1.03
N ALA A 304 -6.57 -21.12 -0.27
CA ALA A 304 -6.63 -21.43 1.15
C ALA A 304 -7.36 -20.35 1.95
N ASP A 305 -7.10 -19.06 1.66
CA ASP A 305 -7.83 -17.95 2.26
C ASP A 305 -9.34 -18.06 2.02
N MET A 306 -9.74 -18.32 0.77
CA MET A 306 -11.15 -18.46 0.42
C MET A 306 -11.82 -19.63 1.15
N LEU A 307 -11.14 -20.77 1.28
CA LEU A 307 -11.67 -21.93 2.01
C LEU A 307 -11.74 -21.67 3.53
N MET A 308 -10.73 -21.01 4.10
CA MET A 308 -10.73 -20.58 5.50
C MET A 308 -11.88 -19.63 5.81
N MET A 309 -12.11 -18.64 4.94
CA MET A 309 -13.22 -17.71 5.10
C MET A 309 -14.57 -18.42 4.97
N SER A 310 -14.70 -19.41 4.09
CA SER A 310 -15.92 -20.22 3.97
C SER A 310 -16.19 -21.07 5.21
N PHE A 311 -15.14 -21.56 5.87
CA PHE A 311 -15.28 -22.18 7.18
C PHE A 311 -15.76 -21.17 8.23
N GLN A 312 -15.12 -20.00 8.31
CA GLN A 312 -15.52 -18.94 9.26
C GLN A 312 -16.96 -18.47 9.06
N ASP A 313 -17.42 -18.39 7.81
CA ASP A 313 -18.78 -17.99 7.46
C ASP A 313 -19.80 -19.15 7.56
N ASN A 314 -19.37 -20.33 8.04
CA ASN A 314 -20.18 -21.55 8.15
C ASN A 314 -20.89 -21.91 6.84
N CYS A 315 -20.18 -21.85 5.72
CA CYS A 315 -20.69 -22.19 4.39
C CYS A 315 -19.77 -23.10 3.59
N LEU A 316 -18.79 -23.76 4.24
CA LEU A 316 -17.92 -24.74 3.61
C LEU A 316 -18.69 -25.98 3.14
N ASP A 317 -19.73 -26.35 3.88
CA ASP A 317 -20.67 -27.45 3.58
C ASP A 317 -21.50 -27.22 2.30
N MET A 318 -21.63 -25.97 1.84
CA MET A 318 -22.26 -25.64 0.57
C MET A 318 -21.39 -26.01 -0.65
N LEU A 319 -20.11 -26.33 -0.44
CA LEU A 319 -19.22 -26.81 -1.48
C LEU A 319 -19.42 -28.33 -1.62
N ASP A 320 -20.21 -28.74 -2.62
CA ASP A 320 -20.53 -30.14 -2.82
C ASP A 320 -19.30 -31.03 -3.15
N ASN A 321 -19.47 -32.35 -3.05
CA ASN A 321 -18.40 -33.30 -3.37
C ASN A 321 -17.90 -33.19 -4.81
N SER A 322 -18.72 -32.70 -5.75
CA SER A 322 -18.32 -32.51 -7.14
C SER A 322 -17.32 -31.36 -7.26
N PHE A 323 -17.56 -30.28 -6.53
CA PHE A 323 -16.69 -29.12 -6.42
C PHE A 323 -15.36 -29.49 -5.77
N LEU A 324 -15.39 -30.15 -4.61
CA LEU A 324 -14.18 -30.55 -3.89
C LEU A 324 -13.34 -31.53 -4.72
N SER A 325 -14.00 -32.45 -5.44
CA SER A 325 -13.33 -33.37 -6.36
C SER A 325 -12.66 -32.65 -7.53
N LYS A 326 -13.31 -31.63 -8.12
CA LYS A 326 -12.73 -30.80 -9.19
C LYS A 326 -11.50 -30.03 -8.70
N LEU A 327 -11.58 -29.42 -7.51
CA LEU A 327 -10.43 -28.71 -6.92
C LEU A 327 -9.28 -29.68 -6.62
N SER A 328 -9.59 -30.86 -6.06
CA SER A 328 -8.62 -31.92 -5.80
C SER A 328 -7.94 -32.40 -7.08
N GLN A 329 -8.69 -32.54 -8.18
CA GLN A 329 -8.14 -32.93 -9.47
C GLN A 329 -7.14 -31.90 -10.00
N CYS A 330 -7.49 -30.61 -10.00
CA CYS A 330 -6.56 -29.55 -10.42
C CYS A 330 -5.28 -29.53 -9.58
N ALA A 331 -5.40 -29.69 -8.26
CA ALA A 331 -4.24 -29.74 -7.36
C ALA A 331 -3.36 -30.99 -7.59
N LYS A 332 -3.96 -32.17 -7.84
CA LYS A 332 -3.22 -33.41 -8.18
C LYS A 332 -2.44 -33.28 -9.48
N GLU A 333 -3.05 -32.70 -10.51
CA GLU A 333 -2.38 -32.46 -11.80
C GLU A 333 -1.19 -31.52 -11.64
N ALA A 334 -1.37 -30.41 -10.92
CA ALA A 334 -0.28 -29.48 -10.63
C ALA A 334 0.83 -30.13 -9.79
N LEU A 335 0.48 -30.97 -8.81
CA LEU A 335 1.43 -31.68 -7.97
C LEU A 335 2.28 -32.66 -8.78
N ALA A 336 1.66 -33.45 -9.66
CA ALA A 336 2.36 -34.40 -10.51
C ALA A 336 3.39 -33.72 -11.42
N ASP A 337 3.05 -32.56 -11.98
CA ASP A 337 3.99 -31.74 -12.76
C ASP A 337 5.15 -31.21 -11.91
N GLY A 338 4.86 -30.78 -10.67
CA GLY A 338 5.87 -30.33 -9.71
C GLY A 338 6.85 -31.41 -9.29
N GLU A 339 6.35 -32.60 -8.95
CA GLU A 339 7.18 -33.75 -8.60
C GLU A 339 8.02 -34.22 -9.79
N ARG A 340 7.48 -34.16 -11.01
CA ARG A 340 8.24 -34.40 -12.25
C ARG A 340 9.35 -33.37 -12.44
N TYR A 341 9.11 -32.10 -12.12
CA TYR A 341 10.16 -31.07 -12.16
C TYR A 341 11.25 -31.36 -11.12
N LEU A 342 10.88 -31.59 -9.85
CA LEU A 342 11.83 -31.80 -8.75
C LEU A 342 12.70 -33.06 -8.95
N SER A 343 12.12 -34.14 -9.46
CA SER A 343 12.87 -35.36 -9.79
C SER A 343 13.89 -35.14 -10.90
N ARG A 344 13.60 -34.27 -11.87
CA ARG A 344 14.54 -33.91 -12.96
C ARG A 344 15.60 -32.91 -12.54
N TYR A 345 15.33 -32.07 -11.54
CA TYR A 345 16.24 -31.02 -11.12
C TYR A 345 17.62 -31.55 -10.68
N LEU A 346 17.67 -32.69 -9.98
CA LEU A 346 18.94 -33.32 -9.59
C LEU A 346 19.76 -33.80 -10.80
N LEU A 347 19.12 -34.01 -11.95
CA LEU A 347 19.75 -34.44 -13.20
C LEU A 347 20.17 -33.25 -14.09
N GLN A 348 19.85 -32.01 -13.70
CA GLN A 348 20.20 -30.81 -14.45
C GLN A 348 21.66 -30.40 -14.21
N THR A 349 22.30 -29.90 -15.27
CA THR A 349 23.63 -29.28 -15.21
C THR A 349 23.57 -27.98 -14.40
N LEU A 350 24.71 -27.49 -13.90
CA LEU A 350 24.76 -26.23 -13.14
C LEU A 350 24.23 -25.03 -13.93
N ASP A 351 24.45 -25.02 -15.25
CA ASP A 351 24.00 -23.93 -16.13
C ASP A 351 22.48 -23.95 -16.37
N ASP A 352 21.84 -25.11 -16.22
CA ASP A 352 20.38 -25.28 -16.36
C ASP A 352 19.62 -25.01 -15.05
N ARG A 353 20.33 -24.93 -13.92
CA ARG A 353 19.70 -24.78 -12.60
C ARG A 353 19.25 -23.35 -12.37
N ASN A 354 17.95 -23.22 -12.12
CA ASN A 354 17.38 -21.99 -11.57
C ASN A 354 17.03 -22.21 -10.10
N GLU A 355 17.95 -21.83 -9.20
CA GLU A 355 17.79 -21.98 -7.75
C GLU A 355 16.53 -21.28 -7.22
N PHE A 356 16.19 -20.10 -7.73
CA PHE A 356 14.98 -19.38 -7.34
C PHE A 356 13.71 -20.14 -7.74
N TYR A 357 13.67 -20.65 -8.98
CA TYR A 357 12.56 -21.46 -9.45
C TYR A 357 12.46 -22.75 -8.62
N HIS A 358 13.58 -23.42 -8.35
CA HIS A 358 13.64 -24.65 -7.57
C HIS A 358 13.13 -24.45 -6.13
N HIS A 359 13.55 -23.35 -5.49
CA HIS A 359 13.09 -22.98 -4.16
C HIS A 359 11.56 -22.86 -4.11
N PHE A 360 10.97 -22.08 -5.02
CA PHE A 360 9.51 -21.95 -5.09
C PHE A 360 8.82 -23.25 -5.54
N ALA A 361 9.46 -24.08 -6.37
CA ALA A 361 8.92 -25.38 -6.77
C ALA A 361 8.75 -26.31 -5.56
N ARG A 362 9.74 -26.40 -4.68
CA ARG A 362 9.63 -27.17 -3.43
C ARG A 362 8.47 -26.69 -2.57
N ILE A 363 8.36 -25.38 -2.38
CA ILE A 363 7.28 -24.77 -1.59
C ILE A 363 5.92 -25.10 -2.23
N ALA A 364 5.76 -24.88 -3.53
CA ALA A 364 4.50 -25.14 -4.23
C ALA A 364 4.07 -26.60 -4.11
N THR A 365 5.00 -27.55 -4.24
CA THR A 365 4.75 -28.98 -4.06
C THR A 365 4.26 -29.30 -2.64
N GLU A 366 4.87 -28.74 -1.60
CA GLU A 366 4.41 -28.94 -0.22
C GLU A 366 3.05 -28.28 0.05
N MET A 367 2.81 -27.08 -0.47
CA MET A 367 1.50 -26.42 -0.38
C MET A 367 0.39 -27.21 -1.09
N LEU A 368 0.69 -27.82 -2.23
CA LEU A 368 -0.25 -28.68 -2.96
C LEU A 368 -0.59 -29.94 -2.16
N LYS A 369 0.40 -30.57 -1.51
CA LYS A 369 0.15 -31.71 -0.61
C LYS A 369 -0.73 -31.31 0.57
N ALA A 370 -0.43 -30.18 1.21
CA ALA A 370 -1.24 -29.65 2.31
C ALA A 370 -2.68 -29.35 1.86
N LEU A 371 -2.87 -28.71 0.70
CA LEU A 371 -4.20 -28.46 0.14
C LEU A 371 -4.95 -29.79 -0.13
N LEU A 372 -4.30 -30.79 -0.72
CA LEU A 372 -4.92 -32.09 -0.98
C LEU A 372 -5.32 -32.80 0.32
N GLN A 373 -4.51 -32.69 1.37
CA GLN A 373 -4.81 -33.22 2.69
C GLN A 373 -6.01 -32.50 3.32
N ALA A 374 -6.05 -31.16 3.23
CA ALA A 374 -7.17 -30.36 3.70
C ALA A 374 -8.49 -30.76 3.01
N LEU A 375 -8.46 -30.92 1.69
CA LEU A 375 -9.63 -31.34 0.91
C LEU A 375 -10.10 -32.74 1.26
N ALA A 376 -9.17 -33.69 1.47
CA ALA A 376 -9.51 -35.03 1.93
C ALA A 376 -10.16 -35.00 3.32
N ASN A 377 -9.62 -34.20 4.24
CA ASN A 377 -10.19 -33.99 5.57
C ASN A 377 -11.60 -33.36 5.48
N ALA A 378 -11.81 -32.37 4.60
CA ALA A 378 -13.12 -31.77 4.37
C ALA A 378 -14.14 -32.78 3.85
N MET A 379 -13.78 -33.60 2.86
CA MET A 379 -14.65 -34.65 2.30
C MET A 379 -15.01 -35.75 3.32
N GLN A 380 -14.15 -35.97 4.33
CA GLN A 380 -14.38 -36.91 5.43
C GLN A 380 -15.13 -36.29 6.62
N GLY A 381 -15.46 -34.99 6.56
CA GLY A 381 -16.09 -34.27 7.67
C GLY A 381 -15.15 -33.91 8.83
N HIS A 382 -13.83 -34.05 8.65
CA HIS A 382 -12.80 -33.69 9.65
C HIS A 382 -12.48 -32.19 9.59
N VAL A 383 -13.46 -31.35 9.92
CA VAL A 383 -13.37 -29.90 9.68
C VAL A 383 -12.19 -29.24 10.42
N ASN A 384 -11.93 -29.59 11.68
CA ASN A 384 -10.82 -28.99 12.44
C ASN A 384 -9.45 -29.25 11.80
N LYS A 385 -9.21 -30.48 11.32
CA LYS A 385 -7.94 -30.82 10.64
C LYS A 385 -7.79 -30.08 9.31
N CYS A 386 -8.90 -29.94 8.57
CA CYS A 386 -8.93 -29.15 7.34
C CYS A 386 -8.50 -27.69 7.62
N VAL A 387 -9.01 -27.07 8.68
CA VAL A 387 -8.67 -25.68 9.04
C VAL A 387 -7.20 -25.54 9.43
N GLU A 388 -6.63 -26.50 10.16
CA GLU A 388 -5.20 -26.52 10.49
C GLU A 388 -4.33 -26.59 9.22
N ASP A 389 -4.65 -27.52 8.31
CA ASP A 389 -3.94 -27.69 7.04
C ASP A 389 -4.04 -26.44 6.15
N LEU A 390 -5.23 -25.82 6.07
CA LEU A 390 -5.46 -24.60 5.30
C LEU A 390 -4.76 -23.39 5.91
N TYR A 391 -4.76 -23.26 7.24
CA TYR A 391 -4.11 -22.15 7.94
C TYR A 391 -2.63 -22.07 7.56
N ASP A 392 -1.94 -23.21 7.50
CA ASP A 392 -0.51 -23.30 7.21
C ASP A 392 -0.09 -22.76 5.84
N ILE A 393 -1.01 -22.78 4.86
CA ILE A 393 -0.77 -22.30 3.50
C ILE A 393 -1.49 -20.98 3.17
N SER A 394 -2.31 -20.48 4.10
CA SER A 394 -3.09 -19.23 3.99
C SER A 394 -2.25 -17.97 4.25
N SER A 395 -2.78 -16.81 3.87
CA SER A 395 -2.15 -15.51 4.16
C SER A 395 -1.98 -15.29 5.66
N LEU A 396 -2.88 -15.84 6.49
CA LEU A 396 -2.80 -15.74 7.96
C LEU A 396 -1.65 -16.57 8.52
N GLY A 397 -1.41 -17.77 7.98
CA GLY A 397 -0.29 -18.62 8.38
C GLY A 397 1.06 -18.06 7.95
N THR A 398 1.11 -17.44 6.76
CA THR A 398 2.33 -16.77 6.26
C THR A 398 2.61 -15.44 6.95
N ALA A 399 1.56 -14.78 7.48
CA ALA A 399 1.67 -13.52 8.21
C ALA A 399 2.09 -13.68 9.68
N LYS A 400 2.49 -14.88 10.13
CA LYS A 400 3.07 -15.06 11.47
C LYS A 400 4.12 -13.97 11.70
N LEU A 401 3.89 -13.15 12.72
CA LEU A 401 4.97 -12.41 13.38
C LEU A 401 6.06 -13.44 13.63
N ILE A 402 7.17 -13.33 12.89
CA ILE A 402 8.33 -14.19 13.11
C ILE A 402 8.88 -13.73 14.46
N LEU A 403 8.34 -14.30 15.54
CA LEU A 403 9.04 -14.34 16.80
C LEU A 403 10.29 -15.19 16.52
N PRO A 404 11.50 -14.64 16.63
CA PRO A 404 12.69 -15.46 16.50
C PRO A 404 12.66 -16.54 17.58
N PRO A 405 13.14 -17.77 17.28
CA PRO A 405 13.13 -18.85 18.25
C PRO A 405 13.87 -18.42 19.54
N HIS A 406 13.31 -18.75 20.69
CA HIS A 406 13.95 -18.49 21.97
C HIS A 406 15.23 -19.32 22.08
N ALA A 407 16.29 -18.73 22.65
CA ALA A 407 17.53 -19.46 22.91
C ALA A 407 17.24 -20.61 23.89
N GLY A 408 17.26 -21.85 23.37
CA GLY A 408 16.90 -23.06 24.13
C GLY A 408 15.77 -23.88 23.51
N ASP A 409 15.12 -23.40 22.45
CA ASP A 409 14.10 -24.16 21.74
C ASP A 409 14.77 -25.24 20.87
N SER A 410 14.74 -26.49 21.34
CA SER A 410 15.30 -27.66 20.64
C SER A 410 14.35 -28.23 19.57
N GLY A 411 13.18 -27.60 19.37
CA GLY A 411 12.33 -27.91 18.24
C GLY A 411 12.94 -27.34 16.97
N GLU A 412 12.99 -28.13 15.90
CA GLU A 412 13.07 -27.58 14.55
C GLU A 412 11.85 -26.67 14.36
N ALA A 413 11.95 -25.41 14.78
CA ALA A 413 11.01 -24.39 14.42
C ALA A 413 11.13 -24.25 12.90
N HIS A 414 10.32 -25.01 12.17
CA HIS A 414 10.20 -24.88 10.74
C HIS A 414 10.00 -23.40 10.47
N VAL A 415 11.03 -22.73 9.95
CA VAL A 415 10.97 -21.32 9.59
C VAL A 415 9.91 -21.25 8.49
N ARG A 416 8.68 -20.88 8.88
CA ARG A 416 7.56 -20.75 7.95
C ARG A 416 7.74 -19.42 7.25
N PHE A 417 7.90 -19.50 5.93
CA PHE A 417 8.34 -18.36 5.12
C PHE A 417 7.16 -17.42 4.83
N ASP A 418 7.41 -16.13 4.97
CA ASP A 418 6.55 -15.06 4.46
C ASP A 418 6.79 -14.94 2.95
N TYR A 419 5.81 -15.35 2.14
CA TYR A 419 5.89 -15.31 0.67
C TYR A 419 5.44 -13.96 0.08
N SER A 420 4.96 -13.06 0.94
CA SER A 420 4.58 -11.73 0.50
C SER A 420 5.83 -10.89 0.28
N ASP A 421 5.96 -10.35 -0.93
CA ASP A 421 7.01 -9.35 -1.20
C ASP A 421 6.78 -8.08 -0.35
N THR A 422 5.60 -7.94 0.26
CA THR A 422 5.15 -6.74 0.96
C THR A 422 4.26 -7.11 2.17
N ARG A 423 4.76 -6.97 3.40
CA ARG A 423 3.94 -7.20 4.62
C ARG A 423 2.69 -6.28 4.64
N VAL A 424 1.71 -6.44 5.53
CA VAL A 424 0.56 -5.48 5.58
C VAL A 424 0.67 -4.50 6.74
N PHE A 425 1.24 -4.94 7.87
CA PHE A 425 1.18 -4.17 9.11
C PHE A 425 2.30 -3.11 9.25
N PRO A 426 2.01 -2.01 10.00
CA PRO A 426 3.01 -1.02 10.40
C PRO A 426 4.11 -1.69 11.24
N ARG A 427 5.37 -1.37 10.95
CA ARG A 427 6.52 -2.00 11.60
C ARG A 427 7.00 -1.22 12.82
N VAL A 428 6.93 0.11 12.75
CA VAL A 428 7.56 1.01 13.73
C VAL A 428 6.67 2.20 14.05
N LEU A 429 6.60 2.57 15.32
CA LEU A 429 6.03 3.82 15.82
C LEU A 429 7.14 4.77 16.24
N PRO A 430 7.45 5.82 15.45
CA PRO A 430 8.39 6.84 15.88
C PRO A 430 7.74 7.84 16.84
N CYS A 431 8.52 8.39 17.78
CA CYS A 431 8.09 9.57 18.51
C CYS A 431 8.15 10.79 17.58
N PHE A 432 7.11 11.62 17.54
CA PHE A 432 7.04 12.80 16.67
C PHE A 432 7.78 14.01 17.25
N ASN A 433 8.05 14.07 18.55
CA ASN A 433 8.92 15.11 19.12
C ASN A 433 10.32 15.04 18.50
N THR A 434 10.75 16.10 17.81
CA THR A 434 12.03 16.20 17.06
C THR A 434 13.25 15.89 17.91
N ASP A 435 13.21 16.24 19.19
CA ASP A 435 14.33 16.03 20.12
C ASP A 435 14.37 14.60 20.68
N CYS A 436 13.31 13.81 20.44
CA CYS A 436 13.21 12.43 20.89
C CYS A 436 13.57 11.44 19.77
N LYS A 437 14.55 10.57 20.05
CA LYS A 437 15.00 9.49 19.12
C LYS A 437 14.28 8.15 19.33
N ARG A 438 13.32 8.06 20.25
CA ARG A 438 12.65 6.79 20.58
C ARG A 438 11.76 6.32 19.44
N VAL A 439 11.87 5.02 19.15
CA VAL A 439 11.02 4.29 18.20
C VAL A 439 10.56 2.99 18.85
N PHE A 440 9.34 2.56 18.57
CA PHE A 440 8.79 1.29 19.04
C PHE A 440 8.54 0.34 17.89
N HIS A 441 9.12 -0.85 17.95
CA HIS A 441 9.02 -1.87 16.88
C HIS A 441 7.84 -2.78 17.17
N LEU A 442 6.73 -2.57 16.44
CA LEU A 442 5.51 -3.38 16.52
C LEU A 442 5.74 -4.81 16.02
N ASP A 443 6.66 -4.99 15.06
CA ASP A 443 6.99 -6.27 14.45
C ASP A 443 8.06 -7.06 15.21
N MET A 444 8.73 -6.42 16.17
CA MET A 444 9.75 -7.03 17.03
C MET A 444 9.59 -6.56 18.48
N PRO A 445 8.46 -6.87 19.14
CA PRO A 445 8.21 -6.45 20.52
C PRO A 445 9.29 -6.94 21.50
N GLN A 446 9.99 -8.03 21.18
CA GLN A 446 11.12 -8.55 21.95
C GLN A 446 12.29 -7.57 22.12
N LEU A 447 12.45 -6.59 21.21
CA LEU A 447 13.47 -5.54 21.35
C LEU A 447 13.20 -4.58 22.52
N HIS A 448 12.02 -4.67 23.14
CA HIS A 448 11.54 -3.77 24.19
C HIS A 448 11.21 -4.49 25.51
N VAL A 449 11.69 -5.74 25.70
CA VAL A 449 11.38 -6.56 26.89
C VAL A 449 12.13 -6.09 28.14
N ASP A 450 13.29 -5.46 27.97
CA ASP A 450 14.16 -5.00 29.07
C ASP A 450 13.98 -3.51 29.41
N SER A 451 13.09 -2.81 28.72
CA SER A 451 12.72 -1.43 29.01
C SER A 451 11.31 -1.37 29.59
N ASP A 452 11.03 -0.41 30.48
CA ASP A 452 9.65 -0.05 30.83
C ASP A 452 8.89 0.10 29.51
N THR A 453 7.93 -0.81 29.24
CA THR A 453 7.23 -0.88 27.95
C THR A 453 6.72 0.52 27.62
N PRO A 454 7.29 1.19 26.60
CA PRO A 454 6.97 2.59 26.40
C PRO A 454 5.51 2.68 25.98
N GLU A 455 4.71 3.40 26.77
CA GLU A 455 3.32 3.71 26.43
C GLU A 455 3.31 4.70 25.26
N PHE A 456 3.40 4.16 24.04
CA PHE A 456 3.24 4.95 22.84
C PHE A 456 1.78 5.34 22.68
N CYS A 457 1.50 6.62 22.84
CA CYS A 457 0.16 7.18 22.66
C CYS A 457 0.13 8.09 21.44
N TYR A 458 -0.96 8.03 20.68
CA TYR A 458 -1.22 9.04 19.65
C TYR A 458 -1.71 10.34 20.28
N CYS A 459 -1.59 11.46 19.55
CA CYS A 459 -2.32 12.67 19.90
C CYS A 459 -3.80 12.35 20.07
N SER A 460 -4.35 12.66 21.25
CA SER A 460 -5.76 12.40 21.59
C SER A 460 -6.76 13.16 20.71
N ARG A 461 -6.31 14.20 20.00
CA ARG A 461 -7.16 15.04 19.14
C ARG A 461 -7.16 14.58 17.69
N CYS A 462 -5.98 14.55 17.05
CA CYS A 462 -5.89 14.20 15.64
C CYS A 462 -5.47 12.74 15.40
N GLY A 463 -4.90 12.02 16.36
CA GLY A 463 -4.50 10.63 16.16
C GLY A 463 -3.37 10.40 15.14
N VAL A 464 -2.69 11.47 14.69
CA VAL A 464 -1.62 11.39 13.67
C VAL A 464 -0.24 11.20 14.31
N PRO A 465 0.31 12.17 15.07
CA PRO A 465 1.60 11.98 15.71
C PRO A 465 1.49 11.02 16.89
N SER A 466 2.53 10.21 17.07
CA SER A 466 2.73 9.33 18.23
C SER A 466 3.82 9.83 19.16
N TYR A 467 3.67 9.56 20.45
CA TYR A 467 4.55 10.03 21.52
C TYR A 467 4.91 8.89 22.46
N CYS A 468 6.17 8.85 22.90
CA CYS A 468 6.63 7.87 23.88
C CYS A 468 6.36 8.28 25.34
N SER A 469 5.83 9.49 25.56
CA SER A 469 5.49 10.05 26.87
C SER A 469 4.62 11.30 26.73
N ALA A 470 3.91 11.67 27.81
CA ALA A 470 3.17 12.93 27.89
C ALA A 470 4.07 14.16 27.70
N ALA A 471 5.27 14.16 28.30
CA ALA A 471 6.24 15.25 28.14
C ALA A 471 6.65 15.48 26.67
N CYS A 472 6.80 14.40 25.88
CA CYS A 472 7.06 14.53 24.45
C CYS A 472 5.84 15.04 23.68
N ALA A 473 4.62 14.71 24.12
CA ALA A 473 3.40 15.24 23.53
C ALA A 473 3.28 16.74 23.77
N ASP A 474 3.50 17.21 25.00
CA ASP A 474 3.41 18.62 25.39
C ASP A 474 4.48 19.47 24.69
N SER A 475 5.73 18.98 24.67
CA SER A 475 6.83 19.65 23.96
C SER A 475 6.54 19.81 22.47
N HIS A 476 6.08 18.74 21.79
CA HIS A 476 5.72 18.82 20.37
C HIS A 476 4.46 19.65 20.12
N TRP A 477 3.53 19.68 21.08
CA TRP A 477 2.33 20.51 21.05
C TRP A 477 2.68 22.00 20.96
N GLU A 478 3.56 22.46 21.84
CA GLU A 478 4.02 23.86 21.88
C GLU A 478 4.98 24.20 20.72
N ALA A 479 5.75 23.22 20.23
CA ALA A 479 6.68 23.42 19.12
C ALA A 479 6.01 23.65 17.75
N GLY A 480 4.69 23.47 17.62
CA GLY A 480 3.99 23.72 16.35
C GLY A 480 2.82 22.79 16.05
N HIS A 481 2.67 21.68 16.79
CA HIS A 481 1.57 20.76 16.50
C HIS A 481 0.18 21.37 16.80
N ARG A 482 0.07 22.26 17.79
CA ARG A 482 -1.18 22.95 18.13
C ARG A 482 -1.82 23.66 16.94
N GLN A 483 -1.01 24.19 16.02
CA GLN A 483 -1.41 24.97 14.85
C GLN A 483 -1.95 24.08 13.72
N VAL A 484 -1.38 22.88 13.56
CA VAL A 484 -1.74 21.95 12.46
C VAL A 484 -2.69 20.83 12.89
N CYS A 485 -2.88 20.62 14.19
CA CYS A 485 -3.67 19.52 14.75
C CYS A 485 -5.12 19.49 14.23
N SER A 486 -5.76 20.64 14.05
CA SER A 486 -7.13 20.72 13.50
C SER A 486 -7.17 20.23 12.05
N PHE A 487 -6.25 20.68 11.21
CA PHE A 487 -6.15 20.27 9.81
C PHE A 487 -5.81 18.78 9.65
N LEU A 488 -4.97 18.23 10.53
CA LEU A 488 -4.67 16.80 10.53
C LEU A 488 -5.85 15.94 11.03
N ARG A 489 -6.64 16.46 11.97
CA ARG A 489 -7.86 15.79 12.47
C ARG A 489 -8.92 15.74 11.38
N ALA A 490 -9.21 16.88 10.75
CA ALA A 490 -10.20 17.02 9.70
C ALA A 490 -9.57 17.78 8.53
N PRO A 491 -9.01 17.06 7.52
CA PRO A 491 -8.38 17.70 6.38
C PRO A 491 -9.34 18.65 5.66
N PRO A 492 -8.84 19.83 5.24
CA PRO A 492 -9.62 20.78 4.46
C PRO A 492 -9.96 20.20 3.08
N THR A 493 -10.98 20.75 2.43
CA THR A 493 -11.51 20.25 1.15
C THR A 493 -10.44 20.21 0.06
N PHE A 494 -9.58 21.24 -0.05
CA PHE A 494 -8.45 21.23 -1.00
C PHE A 494 -7.43 20.09 -0.81
N ALA A 495 -7.39 19.45 0.36
CA ALA A 495 -6.49 18.33 0.63
C ALA A 495 -7.18 16.98 0.39
N LYS A 496 -8.51 16.97 0.24
CA LYS A 496 -9.29 15.77 -0.05
C LYS A 496 -9.35 15.52 -1.55
N PHE A 497 -9.23 14.26 -1.92
CA PHE A 497 -9.61 13.83 -3.26
C PHE A 497 -11.12 13.91 -3.41
N ILE A 498 -11.57 14.59 -4.47
CA ILE A 498 -12.96 14.63 -4.90
C ILE A 498 -12.97 13.94 -6.26
N ALA A 499 -13.60 12.76 -6.31
CA ALA A 499 -13.75 12.07 -7.59
C ALA A 499 -14.58 12.96 -8.54
N PRO A 500 -14.13 13.19 -9.78
CA PRO A 500 -14.99 13.83 -10.77
C PRO A 500 -16.30 13.05 -10.87
N MET A 501 -17.42 13.77 -10.98
CA MET A 501 -18.78 13.20 -11.00
C MET A 501 -18.84 11.92 -11.85
N PRO A 502 -19.63 10.91 -11.45
CA PRO A 502 -19.55 9.57 -12.00
C PRO A 502 -20.18 9.47 -13.40
N ASP A 503 -19.59 10.14 -14.38
CA ASP A 503 -19.86 9.83 -15.78
C ASP A 503 -19.06 8.58 -16.13
N SER A 504 -19.79 7.49 -16.40
CA SER A 504 -19.34 6.20 -16.95
C SER A 504 -19.15 4.99 -16.03
N GLY A 505 -19.85 4.84 -14.89
CA GLY A 505 -20.09 3.49 -14.31
C GLY A 505 -18.86 2.61 -13.96
N ASN A 506 -17.65 3.17 -13.94
CA ASN A 506 -16.37 2.45 -13.83
C ASN A 506 -15.82 2.41 -12.40
N ILE A 507 -16.64 2.70 -11.39
CA ILE A 507 -16.17 2.73 -10.00
C ILE A 507 -16.04 1.29 -9.47
N LEU A 508 -14.84 0.94 -8.98
CA LEU A 508 -14.44 -0.43 -8.66
C LEU A 508 -15.02 -0.95 -7.33
N LEU A 509 -14.96 -0.12 -6.30
CA LEU A 509 -15.26 -0.43 -4.90
C LEU A 509 -16.34 0.51 -4.32
N ARG A 510 -16.38 1.79 -4.73
CA ARG A 510 -17.30 2.83 -4.19
C ARG A 510 -17.29 2.80 -2.65
N THR A 511 -16.15 3.14 -2.06
CA THR A 511 -15.91 3.00 -0.62
C THR A 511 -16.66 4.00 0.27
N PHE A 512 -17.16 5.09 -0.30
CA PHE A 512 -17.97 6.07 0.40
C PHE A 512 -19.35 6.13 -0.26
N ASP A 513 -20.40 6.28 0.55
CA ASP A 513 -21.75 6.48 0.04
C ASP A 513 -21.81 7.85 -0.64
N ASN A 514 -22.38 7.92 -1.86
CA ASN A 514 -22.51 9.18 -2.63
C ASN A 514 -23.36 10.24 -1.89
N GLU A 515 -24.02 9.89 -0.79
CA GLU A 515 -24.71 10.85 0.09
C GLU A 515 -23.74 11.61 1.01
N CYS A 516 -22.48 11.17 1.12
CA CYS A 516 -21.39 11.92 1.73
C CYS A 516 -20.68 12.82 0.70
N THR A 517 -21.42 13.46 -0.21
CA THR A 517 -21.04 14.83 -0.56
C THR A 517 -21.16 15.63 0.73
N MET A 518 -20.07 15.71 1.49
CA MET A 518 -19.89 16.63 2.60
C MET A 518 -19.88 18.05 2.00
N ALA A 519 -21.04 18.51 1.52
CA ALA A 519 -21.31 19.93 1.46
C ALA A 519 -21.28 20.38 2.93
N PRO A 520 -20.41 21.33 3.31
CA PRO A 520 -20.52 21.93 4.63
C PRO A 520 -21.91 22.55 4.73
N GLU A 521 -22.77 22.02 5.59
CA GLU A 521 -23.94 22.79 6.01
C GLU A 521 -23.42 23.94 6.87
N CYS A 522 -23.46 25.13 6.30
CA CYS A 522 -23.22 26.36 7.02
C CYS A 522 -24.52 26.77 7.70
N ASP A 523 -24.44 27.16 8.98
CA ASP A 523 -25.56 27.87 9.60
C ASP A 523 -25.79 29.23 8.91
N ASP A 524 -26.89 29.92 9.26
CA ASP A 524 -27.20 31.26 8.75
C ASP A 524 -26.13 32.32 9.09
N ALA A 525 -25.13 31.97 9.91
CA ALA A 525 -23.98 32.80 10.25
C ALA A 525 -22.67 32.38 9.54
N GLY A 526 -22.71 31.36 8.67
CA GLY A 526 -21.56 30.90 7.87
C GLY A 526 -20.62 29.93 8.59
N ASN A 527 -21.01 29.36 9.74
CA ASN A 527 -20.18 28.39 10.47
C ASN A 527 -20.41 26.98 9.94
N VAL A 528 -19.32 26.26 9.65
CA VAL A 528 -19.35 24.85 9.22
C VAL A 528 -19.78 23.96 10.38
N LEU A 529 -21.00 23.44 10.35
CA LEU A 529 -21.49 22.45 11.30
C LEU A 529 -21.00 21.07 10.88
N THR A 530 -19.88 20.62 11.46
CA THR A 530 -19.52 19.20 11.46
C THR A 530 -19.94 18.60 12.80
N VAL A 531 -20.96 17.75 12.81
CA VAL A 531 -21.34 16.95 13.98
C VAL A 531 -20.80 15.53 13.79
N PHE A 532 -19.87 15.16 14.69
CA PHE A 532 -19.31 13.86 15.09
C PHE A 532 -19.20 12.71 14.08
#